data_AF-A0A968JNK4-F1
#
_entry.id   AF-A0A968JNK4-F1
#
_cell.length_a   1.000
_cell.length_b   1.000
_cell.length_c   1.000
_cell.angle_alpha   90.00
_cell.angle_beta   90.00
_cell.angle_gamma   90.00
#
_symmetry.space_group_name_H-M   'P 1'
#
loop_
_entity.id
_entity.type
_entity.pdbx_description
1 polymer ?
#
loop_
_entity_poly.entity_id
_entity_poly.type
_entity_poly.pdbx_seq_one_letter_code
_entity_poly.pdbx_strand_id
1 'polypeptide(L)'
;MNKLTDIPKTENQIPLKEPNNSPEQKAPCTLFAEYKSEPSCDNQPTGTIIIHESSITGGTPPYRVYLNGFEDQKLEYRNLYPGKYSLKIMDSGNCFKEWTLVEVKKKECLNDYRFAPLYGEVWEIPLDEGKQGILTIFSRNGYPVYRLSFSGNFSEVWNGRSHDDNELQGGVYPFEIIYEDGITSRGTVTIVR
;
A
#
# COMPACT_ATOMS: atom_id res chain seq x y z
N MET A 1 -41.61 95.81 -11.99
CA MET A 1 -40.20 96.23 -11.84
C MET A 1 -39.31 95.06 -12.21
N ASN A 2 -38.40 95.30 -13.15
CA ASN A 2 -37.42 94.35 -13.69
C ASN A 2 -36.52 93.73 -12.61
N LYS A 3 -36.20 92.43 -12.78
CA LYS A 3 -34.88 91.92 -13.24
C LYS A 3 -35.00 90.40 -13.39
N LEU A 4 -35.00 89.83 -14.61
CA LEU A 4 -33.88 89.54 -15.54
C LEU A 4 -32.78 88.63 -14.97
N THR A 5 -32.35 87.68 -15.82
CA THR A 5 -31.23 86.71 -15.79
C THR A 5 -31.52 85.39 -15.09
N ASP A 6 -31.22 84.18 -15.62
CA ASP A 6 -30.76 83.74 -16.94
C ASP A 6 -31.00 82.21 -17.05
N ILE A 7 -31.16 81.74 -18.29
CA ILE A 7 -31.42 80.36 -18.78
C ILE A 7 -30.06 79.58 -18.87
N PRO A 8 -29.91 78.33 -19.37
CA PRO A 8 -30.60 77.02 -19.27
C PRO A 8 -29.65 75.91 -18.69
N LYS A 9 -30.10 74.64 -18.62
CA LYS A 9 -29.50 73.49 -19.36
C LYS A 9 -29.87 72.11 -18.81
N THR A 10 -30.51 71.32 -19.69
CA THR A 10 -30.34 69.88 -19.96
C THR A 10 -30.00 68.93 -18.81
N GLU A 11 -30.92 68.00 -18.55
CA GLU A 11 -30.70 66.74 -17.87
C GLU A 11 -29.54 65.95 -18.53
N ASN A 12 -28.44 65.79 -17.79
CA ASN A 12 -27.46 64.75 -18.02
C ASN A 12 -27.68 63.67 -16.96
N GLN A 13 -28.29 62.54 -17.35
CA GLN A 13 -28.25 61.34 -16.55
C GLN A 13 -26.83 60.74 -16.63
N ILE A 14 -26.12 60.75 -15.50
CA ILE A 14 -24.87 60.01 -15.32
C ILE A 14 -25.29 58.55 -14.99
N PRO A 15 -24.90 57.53 -15.78
CA PRO A 15 -25.13 56.15 -15.38
C PRO A 15 -24.29 55.84 -14.15
N LEU A 16 -24.94 55.27 -13.12
CA LEU A 16 -24.26 54.67 -11.98
C LEU A 16 -23.21 53.67 -12.49
N LYS A 17 -21.96 53.87 -12.08
CA LYS A 17 -20.85 52.96 -12.37
C LYS A 17 -21.17 51.62 -11.71
N GLU A 18 -21.50 50.61 -12.50
CA GLU A 18 -21.64 49.23 -12.01
C GLU A 18 -20.32 48.81 -11.33
N PRO A 19 -20.36 48.12 -10.17
CA PRO A 19 -19.16 47.49 -9.64
C PRO A 19 -18.69 46.46 -10.67
N ASN A 20 -17.45 46.61 -11.12
CA ASN A 20 -16.76 45.66 -11.98
C ASN A 20 -16.70 44.28 -11.29
N ASN A 21 -17.75 43.48 -11.45
CA ASN A 21 -17.68 42.04 -11.28
C ASN A 21 -17.16 41.44 -12.59
N SER A 22 -15.90 41.76 -12.90
CA SER A 22 -15.13 40.90 -13.79
C SER A 22 -14.91 39.60 -13.00
N PRO A 23 -15.30 38.42 -13.53
CA PRO A 23 -14.95 37.18 -12.87
C PRO A 23 -13.42 37.11 -12.85
N GLU A 24 -12.84 37.36 -11.69
CA GLU A 24 -11.43 37.13 -11.42
C GLU A 24 -11.21 35.64 -11.69
N GLN A 25 -10.68 35.35 -12.88
CA GLN A 25 -10.46 34.01 -13.36
C GLN A 25 -9.47 33.37 -12.40
N LYS A 26 -9.96 32.52 -11.49
CA LYS A 26 -9.16 31.75 -10.54
C LYS A 26 -7.99 31.18 -11.33
N ALA A 27 -6.77 31.63 -11.02
CA ALA A 27 -5.56 31.16 -11.70
C ALA A 27 -5.59 29.63 -11.74
N PRO A 28 -5.22 28.99 -12.87
CA PRO A 28 -5.30 27.55 -13.01
C PRO A 28 -4.46 26.91 -11.90
N CYS A 29 -5.13 26.21 -10.99
CA CYS A 29 -4.43 25.62 -9.88
C CYS A 29 -3.61 24.43 -10.37
N THR A 30 -2.30 24.54 -10.20
CA THR A 30 -1.34 23.53 -10.65
C THR A 30 -0.67 22.93 -9.43
N LEU A 31 -0.86 21.62 -9.23
CA LEU A 31 -0.23 20.83 -8.18
C LEU A 31 0.48 19.64 -8.83
N PHE A 32 1.78 19.54 -8.60
CA PHE A 32 2.60 18.40 -9.00
C PHE A 32 3.05 17.65 -7.76
N ALA A 33 3.18 16.34 -7.93
CA ALA A 33 3.75 15.42 -6.97
C ALA A 33 4.08 14.12 -7.73
N GLU A 34 4.98 13.34 -7.19
CA GLU A 34 5.36 12.01 -7.67
C GLU A 34 5.13 10.99 -6.56
N TYR A 35 4.83 9.76 -6.97
CA TYR A 35 4.70 8.64 -6.06
C TYR A 35 5.58 7.49 -6.50
N LYS A 36 5.92 6.63 -5.53
CA LYS A 36 6.54 5.33 -5.76
C LYS A 36 5.66 4.28 -5.09
N SER A 37 5.46 3.15 -5.76
CA SER A 37 4.89 1.95 -5.14
C SER A 37 5.94 0.84 -5.05
N GLU A 38 5.90 0.09 -3.96
CA GLU A 38 6.71 -1.12 -3.78
C GLU A 38 5.80 -2.34 -3.82
N PRO A 39 6.24 -3.44 -4.46
CA PRO A 39 5.42 -4.62 -4.61
C PRO A 39 5.12 -5.28 -3.27
N SER A 40 3.98 -5.96 -3.19
CA SER A 40 3.58 -6.75 -2.03
C SER A 40 3.75 -8.24 -2.31
N CYS A 41 4.14 -8.97 -1.27
CA CYS A 41 4.02 -10.42 -1.22
C CYS A 41 2.57 -10.83 -1.50
N ASP A 42 2.38 -11.92 -2.25
CA ASP A 42 1.05 -12.36 -2.71
C ASP A 42 0.02 -12.51 -1.57
N ASN A 43 0.47 -13.05 -0.44
CA ASN A 43 -0.40 -13.40 0.70
C ASN A 43 -0.18 -12.53 1.93
N GLN A 44 0.65 -11.48 1.84
CA GLN A 44 0.93 -10.61 2.98
C GLN A 44 0.91 -9.16 2.55
N PRO A 45 0.28 -8.26 3.32
CA PRO A 45 0.23 -6.84 3.01
C PRO A 45 1.59 -6.22 3.33
N THR A 46 2.52 -6.28 2.39
CA THR A 46 3.91 -5.81 2.56
C THR A 46 4.26 -4.70 1.58
N GLY A 47 3.35 -4.41 0.64
CA GLY A 47 3.50 -3.31 -0.30
C GLY A 47 3.39 -1.95 0.38
N THR A 48 3.94 -0.96 -0.30
CA THR A 48 3.91 0.44 0.12
C THR A 48 3.55 1.36 -1.03
N ILE A 49 2.95 2.51 -0.71
CA ILE A 49 2.82 3.66 -1.61
C ILE A 49 3.37 4.87 -0.86
N ILE A 50 4.34 5.56 -1.47
CA ILE A 50 4.99 6.74 -0.90
C ILE A 50 4.83 7.90 -1.88
N ILE A 51 4.36 9.05 -1.39
CA ILE A 51 4.48 10.34 -2.08
C ILE A 51 5.80 10.97 -1.67
N HIS A 52 6.61 11.36 -2.65
CA HIS A 52 7.89 12.02 -2.37
C HIS A 52 7.63 13.48 -1.98
N GLU A 53 7.84 13.83 -0.72
CA GLU A 53 7.60 15.20 -0.22
C GLU A 53 8.31 16.27 -1.07
N SER A 54 9.57 16.02 -1.44
CA SER A 54 10.37 16.91 -2.27
C SER A 54 9.87 17.09 -3.71
N SER A 55 8.97 16.21 -4.17
CA SER A 55 8.34 16.33 -5.50
C SER A 55 7.10 17.23 -5.50
N ILE A 56 6.57 17.56 -4.32
CA ILE A 56 5.35 18.35 -4.19
C ILE A 56 5.67 19.80 -4.55
N THR A 57 5.06 20.30 -5.63
CA THR A 57 5.20 21.70 -6.06
C THR A 57 3.87 22.30 -6.51
N GLY A 58 3.68 23.58 -6.24
CA GLY A 58 2.42 24.30 -6.52
C GLY A 58 1.35 24.10 -5.44
N GLY A 59 0.15 24.62 -5.69
CA GLY A 59 -0.93 24.69 -4.68
C GLY A 59 -0.61 25.55 -3.45
N THR A 60 -1.49 25.49 -2.44
CA THR A 60 -1.41 26.22 -1.17
C THR A 60 -1.39 25.24 0.01
N PRO A 61 -0.23 25.06 0.69
CA PRO A 61 -0.15 24.23 1.90
C PRO A 61 -1.17 24.66 2.98
N PRO A 62 -1.56 23.78 3.91
CA PRO A 62 -1.14 22.38 4.03
C PRO A 62 -1.76 21.47 2.96
N TYR A 63 -1.07 20.35 2.67
CA TYR A 63 -1.56 19.29 1.80
C TYR A 63 -2.18 18.16 2.62
N ARG A 64 -3.20 17.53 2.05
CA ARG A 64 -3.89 16.35 2.56
C ARG A 64 -3.81 15.25 1.52
N VAL A 65 -3.58 14.01 1.97
CA VAL A 65 -3.47 12.87 1.07
C VAL A 65 -4.63 11.92 1.32
N TYR A 66 -5.08 11.28 0.25
CA TYR A 66 -6.17 10.31 0.28
C TYR A 66 -5.71 9.04 -0.41
N LEU A 67 -5.93 7.89 0.23
CA LEU A 67 -5.81 6.57 -0.38
C LEU A 67 -7.19 5.91 -0.36
N ASN A 68 -7.69 5.53 -1.54
CA ASN A 68 -9.03 4.96 -1.72
C ASN A 68 -10.14 5.82 -1.07
N GLY A 69 -9.95 7.16 -1.08
CA GLY A 69 -10.89 8.12 -0.49
C GLY A 69 -10.73 8.39 0.99
N PHE A 70 -9.89 7.63 1.71
CA PHE A 70 -9.59 7.86 3.13
C PHE A 70 -8.46 8.87 3.30
N GLU A 71 -8.73 9.93 4.05
CA GLU A 71 -7.75 10.98 4.34
C GLU A 71 -6.68 10.50 5.32
N ASP A 72 -5.42 10.80 5.02
CA ASP A 72 -4.27 10.64 5.91
C ASP A 72 -3.38 11.90 5.82
N GLN A 73 -2.67 12.17 6.91
CA GLN A 73 -1.65 13.22 6.97
C GLN A 73 -0.25 12.68 6.63
N LYS A 74 -0.11 11.35 6.55
CA LYS A 74 1.15 10.69 6.17
C LYS A 74 1.30 10.66 4.65
N LEU A 75 2.54 10.84 4.19
CA LEU A 75 2.92 10.66 2.79
C LEU A 75 3.25 9.21 2.44
N GLU A 76 3.14 8.30 3.41
CA GLU A 76 3.47 6.90 3.26
C GLU A 76 2.33 6.01 3.75
N TYR A 77 1.89 5.13 2.88
CA TYR A 77 0.94 4.06 3.16
C TYR A 77 1.69 2.72 3.15
N ARG A 78 1.65 2.03 4.29
CA ARG A 78 2.24 0.71 4.49
C ARG A 78 1.15 -0.33 4.61
N ASN A 79 1.55 -1.60 4.60
CA ASN A 79 0.66 -2.74 4.76
C ASN A 79 -0.41 -2.81 3.65
N LEU A 80 0.01 -2.65 2.40
CA LEU A 80 -0.86 -2.74 1.24
C LEU A 80 -0.73 -4.12 0.60
N TYR A 81 -1.86 -4.77 0.35
CA TYR A 81 -1.92 -5.97 -0.48
C TYR A 81 -1.61 -5.65 -1.95
N PRO A 82 -1.27 -6.66 -2.79
CA PRO A 82 -1.25 -6.46 -4.22
C PRO A 82 -2.59 -5.94 -4.73
N GLY A 83 -2.58 -4.91 -5.57
CA GLY A 83 -3.82 -4.31 -6.03
C GLY A 83 -3.67 -2.95 -6.69
N LYS A 84 -4.82 -2.36 -7.01
CA LYS A 84 -4.94 -1.02 -7.59
C LYS A 84 -5.56 -0.08 -6.57
N TYR A 85 -4.96 1.09 -6.43
CA TYR A 85 -5.32 2.10 -5.45
C TYR A 85 -5.63 3.43 -6.15
N SER A 86 -6.58 4.18 -5.58
CA SER A 86 -6.78 5.59 -5.92
C SER A 86 -6.00 6.47 -4.95
N LEU A 87 -5.02 7.19 -5.45
CA LEU A 87 -4.20 8.11 -4.67
C LEU A 87 -4.53 9.54 -5.06
N LYS A 88 -4.79 10.41 -4.09
CA LYS A 88 -5.06 11.83 -4.33
C LYS A 88 -4.33 12.69 -3.32
N ILE A 89 -3.69 13.76 -3.77
CA ILE A 89 -3.17 14.82 -2.93
C ILE A 89 -3.96 16.10 -3.20
N MET A 90 -4.39 16.79 -2.13
CA MET A 90 -5.20 17.99 -2.21
C MET A 90 -4.65 19.07 -1.28
N ASP A 91 -4.61 20.30 -1.75
CA ASP A 91 -4.15 21.45 -0.96
C ASP A 91 -5.30 22.12 -0.17
N SER A 92 -5.01 23.20 0.55
CA SER A 92 -6.03 23.96 1.31
C SER A 92 -6.96 24.81 0.41
N GLY A 93 -6.57 25.09 -0.83
CA GLY A 93 -7.33 25.82 -1.84
C GLY A 93 -8.22 24.94 -2.73
N ASN A 94 -8.35 23.65 -2.39
CA ASN A 94 -9.05 22.58 -3.12
C ASN A 94 -8.46 22.27 -4.52
N CYS A 95 -7.18 22.56 -4.71
CA CYS A 95 -6.38 22.06 -5.80
C CYS A 95 -6.01 20.61 -5.54
N PHE A 96 -6.09 19.74 -6.54
CA PHE A 96 -5.71 18.35 -6.34
C PHE A 96 -4.99 17.74 -7.53
N LYS A 97 -4.21 16.71 -7.24
CA LYS A 97 -3.65 15.77 -8.19
C LYS A 97 -4.11 14.37 -7.80
N GLU A 98 -4.60 13.61 -8.76
CA GLU A 98 -5.13 12.26 -8.54
C GLU A 98 -4.53 11.25 -9.51
N TRP A 99 -4.33 10.04 -9.03
CA TRP A 99 -3.95 8.85 -9.77
C TRP A 99 -4.96 7.74 -9.46
N THR A 100 -5.73 7.36 -10.46
CA THR A 100 -6.83 6.40 -10.30
C THR A 100 -6.40 4.93 -10.44
N LEU A 101 -5.12 4.68 -10.75
CA LEU A 101 -4.60 3.34 -11.04
C LEU A 101 -3.18 3.12 -10.50
N VAL A 102 -2.94 3.50 -9.24
CA VAL A 102 -1.65 3.22 -8.58
C VAL A 102 -1.57 1.72 -8.31
N GLU A 103 -0.65 1.03 -8.99
CA GLU A 103 -0.49 -0.42 -8.86
C GLU A 103 0.55 -0.77 -7.79
N VAL A 104 0.14 -1.54 -6.80
CA VAL A 104 1.01 -2.33 -5.92
C VAL A 104 1.14 -3.70 -6.57
N LYS A 105 2.28 -3.97 -7.20
CA LYS A 105 2.49 -5.21 -7.94
C LYS A 105 2.60 -6.39 -6.97
N LYS A 106 2.11 -7.55 -7.41
CA LYS A 106 2.33 -8.82 -6.74
C LYS A 106 3.78 -9.27 -6.92
N LYS A 107 4.39 -9.78 -5.86
CA LYS A 107 5.69 -10.45 -5.86
C LYS A 107 5.61 -11.75 -5.06
N GLU A 108 6.32 -12.78 -5.50
CA GLU A 108 6.55 -13.96 -4.67
C GLU A 108 7.63 -13.65 -3.63
N CYS A 109 7.28 -13.80 -2.36
CA CYS A 109 8.21 -13.65 -1.25
C CYS A 109 8.53 -15.03 -0.71
N LEU A 110 9.83 -15.33 -0.63
CA LEU A 110 10.29 -16.56 0.00
C LEU A 110 10.36 -16.31 1.51
N ASN A 111 9.68 -17.14 2.27
CA ASN A 111 9.86 -17.15 3.72
C ASN A 111 11.16 -17.89 4.05
N ASP A 112 12.03 -17.32 4.88
CA ASP A 112 13.28 -17.97 5.29
C ASP A 112 13.32 -18.11 6.81
N TYR A 113 13.45 -19.35 7.28
CA TYR A 113 13.48 -19.71 8.69
C TYR A 113 14.76 -20.46 9.02
N ARG A 114 15.14 -20.44 10.29
CA ARG A 114 16.24 -21.25 10.81
C ARG A 114 15.96 -21.66 12.25
N PHE A 115 16.43 -22.84 12.61
CA PHE A 115 16.36 -23.36 13.96
C PHE A 115 17.47 -24.38 14.19
N ALA A 116 17.82 -24.60 15.46
CA ALA A 116 18.88 -25.49 15.89
C ALA A 116 18.32 -26.64 16.78
N PRO A 117 17.89 -27.77 16.18
CA PRO A 117 17.31 -28.90 16.91
C PRO A 117 18.20 -29.44 18.03
N LEU A 118 19.53 -29.33 17.89
CA LEU A 118 20.50 -29.79 18.91
C LEU A 118 20.35 -29.05 20.24
N TYR A 119 19.81 -27.84 20.23
CA TYR A 119 19.53 -27.05 21.44
C TYR A 119 18.05 -27.14 21.86
N GLY A 120 17.28 -28.06 21.27
CA GLY A 120 15.85 -28.23 21.56
C GLY A 120 14.94 -27.22 20.87
N GLU A 121 15.45 -26.45 19.90
CA GLU A 121 14.61 -25.56 19.10
C GLU A 121 13.72 -26.37 18.15
N VAL A 122 12.54 -25.82 17.86
CA VAL A 122 11.63 -26.31 16.84
C VAL A 122 11.25 -25.15 15.92
N TRP A 123 10.96 -25.45 14.66
CA TRP A 123 10.40 -24.46 13.75
C TRP A 123 8.89 -24.44 13.92
N GLU A 124 8.35 -23.31 14.39
CA GLU A 124 6.91 -23.04 14.32
C GLU A 124 6.51 -22.78 12.87
N ILE A 125 5.66 -23.65 12.34
CA ILE A 125 5.27 -23.62 10.93
C ILE A 125 4.34 -22.41 10.73
N PRO A 126 4.61 -21.53 9.74
CA PRO A 126 3.88 -20.28 9.53
C PRO A 126 2.53 -20.55 8.82
N LEU A 127 1.60 -21.18 9.51
CA LEU A 127 0.27 -21.51 9.01
C LEU A 127 -0.67 -20.30 9.10
N ASP A 128 -1.49 -20.11 8.07
CA ASP A 128 -2.60 -19.15 8.09
C ASP A 128 -3.69 -19.66 9.05
N GLU A 129 -4.05 -18.86 10.06
CA GLU A 129 -5.07 -19.24 11.04
C GLU A 129 -6.41 -19.61 10.38
N GLY A 130 -6.99 -20.72 10.83
CA GLY A 130 -8.29 -21.21 10.34
C GLY A 130 -8.25 -21.78 8.93
N LYS A 131 -7.08 -21.91 8.29
CA LYS A 131 -6.94 -22.58 7.00
C LYS A 131 -6.35 -23.97 7.16
N GLN A 132 -6.98 -24.94 6.51
CA GLN A 132 -6.48 -26.31 6.42
C GLN A 132 -5.68 -26.53 5.14
N GLY A 133 -4.76 -27.50 5.17
CA GLY A 133 -3.87 -27.74 4.06
C GLY A 133 -2.81 -28.80 4.34
N ILE A 134 -1.80 -28.78 3.47
CA ILE A 134 -0.71 -29.74 3.48
C ILE A 134 0.62 -29.01 3.38
N LEU A 135 1.49 -29.26 4.36
CA LEU A 135 2.91 -28.89 4.32
C LEU A 135 3.71 -30.06 3.75
N THR A 136 4.60 -29.77 2.82
CA THR A 136 5.66 -30.69 2.37
C THR A 136 7.01 -30.00 2.50
N ILE A 137 7.97 -30.68 3.15
CA ILE A 137 9.36 -30.23 3.25
C ILE A 137 10.20 -31.14 2.37
N PHE A 138 11.11 -30.54 1.61
CA PHE A 138 11.94 -31.21 0.62
C PHE A 138 13.41 -31.16 1.03
N SER A 139 14.16 -32.18 0.62
CA SER A 139 15.62 -32.10 0.52
C SER A 139 16.04 -31.10 -0.55
N ARG A 140 17.32 -30.68 -0.55
CA ARG A 140 17.89 -29.83 -1.61
C ARG A 140 17.74 -30.41 -3.02
N ASN A 141 17.58 -31.73 -3.14
CA ASN A 141 17.41 -32.42 -4.42
C ASN A 141 15.92 -32.54 -4.84
N GLY A 142 15.00 -31.95 -4.09
CA GLY A 142 13.56 -31.96 -4.41
C GLY A 142 12.79 -33.18 -3.93
N TYR A 143 13.43 -34.15 -3.25
CA TYR A 143 12.71 -35.28 -2.65
C TYR A 143 11.99 -34.87 -1.37
N PRO A 144 10.71 -35.24 -1.16
CA PRO A 144 9.99 -34.95 0.07
C PRO A 144 10.62 -35.73 1.23
N VAL A 145 10.91 -35.04 2.33
CA VAL A 145 11.49 -35.63 3.55
C VAL A 145 10.52 -35.60 4.72
N TYR A 146 9.55 -34.69 4.70
CA TYR A 146 8.52 -34.56 5.73
C TYR A 146 7.23 -34.06 5.10
N ARG A 147 6.09 -34.53 5.62
CA ARG A 147 4.75 -34.15 5.17
C ARG A 147 3.80 -34.11 6.36
N LEU A 148 2.97 -33.06 6.41
CA LEU A 148 1.98 -32.83 7.45
C LEU A 148 0.67 -32.36 6.81
N SER A 149 -0.45 -33.00 7.15
CA SER A 149 -1.80 -32.47 6.89
C SER A 149 -2.29 -31.78 8.16
N PHE A 150 -2.75 -30.54 8.05
CA PHE A 150 -3.17 -29.70 9.19
C PHE A 150 -4.56 -29.11 8.97
N SER A 151 -5.24 -28.77 10.07
CA SER A 151 -6.59 -28.16 10.04
C SER A 151 -6.58 -26.63 10.23
N GLY A 152 -5.45 -26.04 10.63
CA GLY A 152 -5.32 -24.59 10.88
C GLY A 152 -5.90 -24.11 12.21
N ASN A 153 -6.41 -25.02 13.03
CA ASN A 153 -6.98 -24.72 14.36
C ASN A 153 -5.93 -24.69 15.48
N PHE A 154 -4.73 -25.21 15.21
CA PHE A 154 -3.64 -25.32 16.17
C PHE A 154 -2.33 -24.97 15.47
N SER A 155 -1.38 -24.42 16.23
CA SER A 155 -0.01 -24.26 15.77
C SER A 155 0.64 -25.61 15.56
N GLU A 156 1.39 -25.74 14.49
CA GLU A 156 2.16 -26.92 14.16
C GLU A 156 3.66 -26.60 14.24
N VAL A 157 4.46 -27.57 14.68
CA VAL A 157 5.91 -27.41 14.80
C VAL A 157 6.65 -28.53 14.08
N TRP A 158 7.84 -28.22 13.59
CA TRP A 158 8.75 -29.19 13.01
C TRP A 158 10.08 -29.22 13.76
N ASN A 159 10.52 -30.40 14.16
CA ASN A 159 11.73 -30.61 14.96
C ASN A 159 12.97 -30.98 14.10
N GLY A 160 12.85 -30.93 12.77
CA GLY A 160 13.97 -31.25 11.87
C GLY A 160 14.18 -32.73 11.61
N ARG A 161 13.19 -33.58 11.93
CA ARG A 161 13.20 -35.01 11.60
C ARG A 161 12.39 -35.29 10.34
N SER A 162 12.72 -36.39 9.66
CA SER A 162 11.96 -36.87 8.51
C SER A 162 10.58 -37.39 8.93
N HIS A 163 9.75 -37.72 7.96
CA HIS A 163 8.45 -38.35 8.21
C HIS A 163 8.57 -39.68 9.00
N ASP A 164 9.68 -40.41 8.78
CA ASP A 164 10.01 -41.66 9.48
C ASP A 164 10.82 -41.43 10.78
N ASP A 165 10.79 -40.21 11.33
CA ASP A 165 11.47 -39.79 12.57
C ASP A 165 13.02 -39.88 12.55
N ASN A 166 13.61 -40.01 11.37
CA ASN A 166 15.06 -40.02 11.21
C ASN A 166 15.63 -38.60 11.28
N GLU A 167 16.80 -38.45 11.88
CA GLU A 167 17.50 -37.17 11.91
C GLU A 167 17.96 -36.75 10.51
N LEU A 168 17.44 -35.62 10.03
CA LEU A 168 17.87 -35.03 8.76
C LEU A 168 19.08 -34.14 8.99
N GLN A 169 20.10 -34.15 8.11
CA GLN A 169 21.34 -33.39 8.27
C GLN A 169 21.19 -31.86 8.36
N GLY A 170 22.26 -31.16 8.76
CA GLY A 170 22.28 -29.70 8.74
C GLY A 170 22.20 -29.20 7.30
N GLY A 171 21.39 -28.18 7.04
CA GLY A 171 21.19 -27.70 5.68
C GLY A 171 19.89 -26.93 5.47
N VAL A 172 19.72 -26.47 4.23
CA VAL A 172 18.53 -25.73 3.79
C VAL A 172 17.52 -26.73 3.22
N TYR A 173 16.30 -26.67 3.72
CA TYR A 173 15.18 -27.50 3.33
C TYR A 173 14.08 -26.60 2.75
N PRO A 174 13.84 -26.65 1.43
CA PRO A 174 12.70 -25.97 0.84
C PRO A 174 11.39 -26.55 1.39
N PHE A 175 10.38 -25.72 1.58
CA PHE A 175 9.04 -26.16 1.93
C PHE A 175 7.98 -25.54 1.03
N GLU A 176 6.86 -26.25 0.90
CA GLU A 176 5.65 -25.79 0.25
C GLU A 176 4.45 -26.11 1.13
N ILE A 177 3.61 -25.11 1.37
CA ILE A 177 2.30 -25.23 2.00
C ILE A 177 1.25 -25.00 0.92
N ILE A 178 0.36 -25.96 0.74
CA ILE A 178 -0.79 -25.88 -0.16
C ILE A 178 -2.06 -25.90 0.69
N TYR A 179 -2.80 -24.80 0.69
CA TYR A 179 -4.09 -24.70 1.36
C TYR A 179 -5.22 -25.22 0.46
N GLU A 180 -6.34 -25.61 1.04
CA GLU A 180 -7.49 -26.13 0.27
C GLU A 180 -8.17 -25.08 -0.63
N ASP A 181 -8.01 -23.79 -0.32
CA ASP A 181 -8.47 -22.67 -1.17
C ASP A 181 -7.57 -22.46 -2.41
N GLY A 182 -6.51 -23.26 -2.56
CA GLY A 182 -5.56 -23.19 -3.67
C GLY A 182 -4.44 -22.15 -3.46
N ILE A 183 -4.43 -21.43 -2.34
CA ILE A 183 -3.34 -20.53 -1.98
C ILE A 183 -2.12 -21.37 -1.61
N THR A 184 -0.93 -20.89 -2.01
CA THR A 184 0.33 -21.55 -1.70
C THR A 184 1.29 -20.61 -0.99
N SER A 185 2.05 -21.16 -0.03
CA SER A 185 3.14 -20.47 0.65
C SER A 185 4.42 -21.30 0.51
N ARG A 186 5.54 -20.64 0.21
CA ARG A 186 6.82 -21.30 -0.08
C ARG A 186 7.95 -20.61 0.64
N GLY A 187 9.01 -21.37 0.89
CA GLY A 187 10.17 -20.84 1.57
C GLY A 187 11.23 -21.89 1.82
N THR A 188 12.15 -21.54 2.70
CA THR A 188 13.21 -22.40 3.20
C THR A 188 13.19 -22.43 4.72
N VAL A 189 13.51 -23.58 5.27
CA VAL A 189 13.86 -23.74 6.68
C VAL A 189 15.26 -24.34 6.76
N THR A 190 16.14 -23.69 7.49
CA THR A 190 17.52 -24.13 7.68
C THR A 190 17.66 -24.85 9.01
N ILE A 191 18.07 -26.11 8.97
CA ILE A 191 18.53 -26.84 10.15
C ILE A 191 19.97 -26.45 10.41
N VAL A 192 20.19 -25.77 11.53
CA VAL A 192 21.52 -25.44 12.05
C VAL A 192 21.99 -26.58 12.95
N ARG A 193 23.18 -27.10 12.70
CA ARG A 193 23.86 -28.09 13.55
C ARG A 193 25.25 -27.60 13.91
#